data_AF-A0A6N7CWD7-F1
#
_entry.id   AF-A0A6N7CWD7-F1
#
_cell.length_a   1.000
_cell.length_b   1.000
_cell.length_c   1.000
_cell.angle_alpha   90.00
_cell.angle_beta   90.00
_cell.angle_gamma   90.00
#
_symmetry.space_group_name_H-M   'P 1'
#
loop_
_entity.id
_entity.type
_entity.pdbx_description
1 polymer ?
#
loop_
_entity_poly.entity_id
_entity_poly.type
_entity_poly.pdbx_seq_one_letter_code
_entity_poly.pdbx_strand_id
1 'polypeptide(L)' 'MSSLERGLKNPTLSKVDELCEIMQVHPLTLLALTYGLDAKGTDKLLARVQRELADLQAIAKD' A
#
# COMPACT_ATOMS: atom_id res chain seq x y z
N MET A 1 -4.72 5.83 24.03
CA MET A 1 -4.07 6.23 22.77
C MET A 1 -3.04 5.18 22.39
N SER A 2 -3.29 4.45 21.31
CA SER A 2 -2.48 3.32 20.84
C SER A 2 -1.09 3.80 20.40
N SER A 3 -0.08 2.91 20.45
CA SER A 3 1.28 3.20 20.00
C SER A 3 1.39 3.54 18.50
N LEU A 4 0.31 3.32 17.73
CA LEU A 4 0.15 3.78 16.35
C LEU A 4 -0.03 5.31 16.27
N GLU A 5 -0.74 5.92 17.22
CA GLU A 5 -1.11 7.35 17.21
C GLU A 5 0.04 8.29 17.58
N ARG A 6 1.21 7.73 17.91
CA ARG A 6 2.38 8.46 18.41
C ARG A 6 3.59 8.38 17.47
N GLY A 7 3.45 7.80 16.28
CA GLY A 7 4.51 7.74 15.27
C GLY A 7 5.79 7.01 15.72
N LEU A 8 5.76 6.25 16.83
CA LEU A 8 6.95 5.81 17.56
C LEU A 8 7.39 4.37 17.27
N LYS A 9 6.79 3.72 16.28
CA LYS A 9 7.29 2.48 15.69
C LYS A 9 7.00 2.61 14.20
N ASN A 10 8.01 2.54 13.34
CA ASN A 10 7.78 2.16 11.94
C ASN A 10 7.04 0.83 11.99
N PRO A 11 5.71 0.78 11.80
CA PRO A 11 5.04 -0.50 11.80
C PRO A 11 5.63 -1.22 10.59
N THR A 12 6.19 -2.41 10.82
CA THR A 12 6.60 -3.26 9.71
C THR A 12 5.36 -3.51 8.84
N LEU A 13 5.55 -3.72 7.53
CA LEU A 13 4.43 -4.04 6.64
C LEU A 13 3.56 -5.19 7.20
N SER A 14 4.16 -6.12 7.94
CA SER A 14 3.47 -7.19 8.66
C SER A 14 2.40 -6.70 9.64
N LYS A 15 2.63 -5.59 10.35
CA LYS A 15 1.65 -5.01 11.29
C LYS A 15 0.55 -4.22 10.59
N VAL A 16 0.84 -3.69 9.41
CA VAL A 16 -0.17 -3.09 8.53
C VAL A 16 -1.06 -4.19 7.96
N ASP A 17 -0.47 -5.34 7.58
CA ASP A 17 -1.18 -6.51 7.08
C ASP A 17 -2.19 -7.06 8.09
N GLU A 18 -1.74 -7.29 9.34
CA GLU A 18 -2.61 -7.74 10.45
C GLU A 18 -3.79 -6.76 10.67
N LEU A 19 -3.56 -5.45 10.57
CA LEU A 19 -4.61 -4.45 10.73
C LEU A 19 -5.58 -4.46 9.54
N CYS A 20 -5.06 -4.58 8.33
CA CYS A 20 -5.82 -4.64 7.09
C CYS A 20 -6.68 -5.90 7.01
N GLU A 21 -6.20 -7.03 7.53
CA GLU A 21 -6.95 -8.27 7.67
C GLU A 21 -8.19 -8.09 8.56
N ILE A 22 -8.01 -7.45 9.72
CA ILE A 22 -9.11 -7.13 10.65
C ILE A 22 -10.13 -6.18 10.00
N MET A 23 -9.64 -5.21 9.22
CA MET A 23 -10.48 -4.26 8.50
C MET A 23 -11.09 -4.83 7.22
N GLN A 24 -10.74 -6.06 6.83
CA GLN A 24 -11.10 -6.71 5.55
C GLN A 24 -10.80 -5.84 4.31
N VAL A 25 -9.68 -5.12 4.35
CA VAL A 25 -9.21 -4.30 3.23
C VAL A 25 -7.84 -4.78 2.78
N HIS A 26 -7.50 -4.56 1.51
CA HIS A 26 -6.15 -4.89 1.03
C HIS A 26 -5.13 -3.88 1.59
N PRO A 27 -3.92 -4.30 2.02
CA PRO A 27 -2.87 -3.39 2.51
C PRO A 27 -2.54 -2.25 1.53
N LEU A 28 -2.52 -2.53 0.22
CA LEU A 28 -2.41 -1.50 -0.83
C LEU A 28 -3.50 -0.42 -0.76
N THR A 29 -4.72 -0.75 -0.31
CA THR A 29 -5.80 0.22 -0.15
C THR A 29 -5.47 1.21 0.95
N LEU A 30 -4.97 0.74 2.09
CA LEU A 30 -4.54 1.61 3.18
C LEU A 30 -3.32 2.45 2.76
N LEU A 31 -2.35 1.86 2.07
CA LEU A 31 -1.22 2.60 1.51
C LEU A 31 -1.68 3.69 0.54
N ALA A 32 -2.60 3.40 -0.38
CA ALA A 32 -3.16 4.40 -1.30
C ALA A 32 -3.80 5.58 -0.56
N LEU A 33 -4.48 5.33 0.56
CA LEU A 33 -5.02 6.39 1.43
C LEU A 33 -3.91 7.23 2.07
N THR A 34 -2.80 6.61 2.50
CA THR A 34 -1.66 7.37 3.08
C THR A 34 -0.98 8.32 2.10
N TYR A 35 -1.09 8.07 0.79
CA TYR A 35 -0.59 8.98 -0.25
C TYR A 35 -1.53 10.16 -0.55
N GLY A 36 -2.65 10.29 0.16
CA GLY A 36 -3.56 11.43 0.02
C GLY A 36 -4.24 11.52 -1.34
N LEU A 37 -4.50 10.39 -1.98
CA LEU A 37 -5.03 10.34 -3.34
C LEU A 37 -6.56 10.49 -3.35
N ASP A 38 -7.05 11.45 -4.14
CA ASP A 38 -8.44 11.47 -4.58
C ASP A 38 -8.73 10.31 -5.55
N ALA A 39 -10.00 10.00 -5.80
CA ALA A 39 -10.41 8.89 -6.68
C ALA A 39 -9.70 8.88 -8.05
N LYS A 40 -9.45 10.07 -8.64
CA LYS A 40 -8.72 10.20 -9.91
C LYS A 40 -7.21 9.98 -9.78
N GLY A 41 -6.63 10.25 -8.61
CA GLY A 41 -5.23 9.98 -8.30
C GLY A 41 -5.00 8.48 -8.07
N THR A 42 -5.96 7.81 -7.41
CA THR A 42 -5.90 6.37 -7.14
C THR A 42 -5.83 5.54 -8.42
N ASP A 43 -6.70 5.82 -9.39
CA ASP A 43 -6.69 5.13 -10.69
C ASP A 43 -5.34 5.28 -11.41
N LYS A 44 -4.81 6.50 -11.46
CA LYS A 44 -3.49 6.79 -12.06
C LYS A 44 -2.35 6.08 -11.34
N LEU A 45 -2.39 6.03 -10.00
CA LEU A 45 -1.39 5.33 -9.22
C LEU A 45 -1.43 3.82 -9.51
N LEU A 46 -2.62 3.22 -9.50
CA LEU A 46 -2.78 1.79 -9.77
C LEU A 46 -2.31 1.43 -11.19
N ALA A 47 -2.68 2.23 -12.19
CA ALA A 47 -2.22 2.05 -13.57
C ALA A 47 -0.70 2.21 -13.74
N ARG A 48 -0.07 3.05 -12.91
CA ARG A 48 1.39 3.18 -12.87
C ARG A 48 2.03 1.95 -12.23
N VAL A 49 1.57 1.53 -11.06
CA VAL A 49 2.08 0.36 -10.34
C VAL A 49 1.94 -0.91 -11.18
N GLN A 50 0.83 -1.09 -11.89
CA GLN A 50 0.64 -2.23 -12.81
C GLN A 50 1.70 -2.27 -13.92
N ARG A 51 2.05 -1.11 -14.51
CA ARG A 51 3.12 -1.04 -15.53
C ARG A 51 4.49 -1.36 -14.94
N GLU A 52 4.82 -0.75 -13.80
CA GLU A 52 6.11 -0.99 -13.12
C GLU A 52 6.25 -2.47 -12.72
N LEU A 53 5.17 -3.11 -12.27
CA LEU A 53 5.16 -4.55 -11.97
C LEU A 53 5.40 -5.41 -13.23
N ALA A 54 4.74 -5.09 -14.34
CA ALA A 54 4.92 -5.81 -15.59
C ALA A 54 6.36 -5.70 -16.10
N ASP A 55 6.96 -4.50 -16.03
CA ASP A 55 8.34 -4.25 -16.44
C ASP A 55 9.32 -5.03 -15.55
N LEU A 56 9.15 -5.00 -14.22
CA LEU A 56 10.01 -5.74 -13.29
C LEU A 56 9.88 -7.26 -13.43
N GLN A 57 8.67 -7.76 -13.68
CA GLN A 57 8.45 -9.19 -13.95
C GLN A 57 9.06 -9.63 -15.28
N ALA A 58 9.07 -8.77 -16.29
CA ALA A 58 9.74 -9.03 -17.56
C ALA A 58 11.27 -9.09 -17.37
N ILE A 59 11.85 -8.15 -16.61
CA ILE A 59 13.29 -8.13 -16.29
C ILE A 59 13.71 -9.36 -15.48
N ALA A 60 12.87 -9.85 -14.57
CA ALA A 60 13.18 -11.01 -13.74
C ALA A 60 13.10 -12.36 -14.47
N LYS A 61 12.66 -12.37 -15.74
CA LYS A 61 12.47 -13.60 -16.53
C LYS A 61 13.59 -13.85 -17.55
N ASP A 62 14.46 -12.87 -17.79
CA ASP A 62 15.72 -12.96 -18.56
C ASP A 62 16.91 -13.28 -17.65
#